data_AF-A0A963RCB3-F1
#
_entry.id   AF-A0A963RCB3-F1
#
_cell.length_a   1.000
_cell.length_b   1.000
_cell.length_c   1.000
_cell.angle_alpha   90.00
_cell.angle_beta   90.00
_cell.angle_gamma   90.00
#
_symmetry.space_group_name_H-M   'P 1'
#
loop_
_entity.id
_entity.type
_entity.pdbx_description
1 polymer ?
#
loop_
_entity_poly.entity_id
_entity_poly.type
_entity_poly.pdbx_seq_one_letter_code
_entity_poly.pdbx_strand_id
1 'polypeptide(L)'
;MVTHTMKVAAAVLMAALANASPAWAGQSEGSKPTAQVRYGDLDLTSSEGLNRLDQRIHKAAEMVCGIGTNNRAEWYDQLVCETSAIASATDSRSLAIASAVQSGPVQAKARTAVITLVAN
;
A
#
# COMPACT_ATOMS: atom_id res chain seq x y z
N MET A 1 -12.87 42.75 46.68
CA MET A 1 -11.60 43.50 46.71
C MET A 1 -10.54 42.67 45.99
N VAL A 2 -9.94 43.26 44.93
CA VAL A 2 -8.68 42.90 44.25
C VAL A 2 -8.65 41.55 43.50
N THR A 3 -9.06 41.48 42.23
CA THR A 3 -8.23 41.53 40.99
C THR A 3 -6.94 40.70 41.04
N HIS A 4 -6.75 39.78 40.09
CA HIS A 4 -5.55 39.67 39.24
C HIS A 4 -5.83 38.69 38.09
N THR A 5 -6.14 39.25 36.92
CA THR A 5 -6.12 38.56 35.63
C THR A 5 -4.66 38.35 35.21
N MET A 6 -4.17 37.10 35.24
CA MET A 6 -2.90 36.74 34.62
C MET A 6 -3.16 36.01 33.31
N LYS A 7 -3.03 36.76 32.21
CA LYS A 7 -2.82 36.20 30.87
C LYS A 7 -1.37 35.71 30.84
N VAL A 8 -1.16 34.39 30.77
CA VAL A 8 0.14 33.81 30.40
C VAL A 8 0.01 33.31 28.98
N ALA A 9 0.77 33.96 28.10
CA ALA A 9 0.92 33.62 26.70
C ALA A 9 1.81 32.37 26.56
N ALA A 10 1.39 31.50 25.64
CA ALA A 10 2.15 30.57 24.81
C ALA A 10 3.42 29.90 25.38
N ALA A 11 3.34 28.58 25.57
CA ALA A 11 4.48 27.71 25.30
C ALA A 11 3.98 26.42 24.62
N VAL A 12 4.57 26.16 23.46
CA VAL A 12 4.34 25.08 22.51
C VAL A 12 4.54 23.72 23.18
N LEU A 13 3.48 22.89 23.27
CA LEU A 13 3.67 21.44 23.35
C LEU A 13 3.55 20.89 21.93
N MET A 14 4.69 20.67 21.29
CA MET A 14 4.81 19.72 20.19
C MET A 14 4.38 18.36 20.75
N ALA A 15 3.14 17.98 20.49
CA ALA A 15 2.75 16.58 20.61
C ALA A 15 3.59 15.81 19.59
N ALA A 16 4.64 15.15 20.08
CA ALA A 16 5.40 14.20 19.31
C ALA A 16 4.39 13.20 18.73
N LEU A 17 4.17 13.30 17.42
CA LEU A 17 3.52 12.26 16.65
C LEU A 17 4.38 11.03 16.88
N ALA A 18 3.94 10.15 17.77
CA ALA A 18 4.36 8.77 17.80
C ALA A 18 3.99 8.20 16.43
N ASN A 19 4.91 8.35 15.48
CA ASN A 19 4.93 7.59 14.27
C ASN A 19 5.16 6.14 14.71
N ALA A 20 4.09 5.47 15.08
CA ALA A 20 4.02 4.03 15.07
C ALA A 20 4.20 3.62 13.59
N SER A 21 5.44 3.57 13.15
CA SER A 21 5.82 2.78 11.99
C SER A 21 5.21 1.40 12.23
N PRO A 22 4.39 0.86 11.31
CA PRO A 22 4.00 -0.53 11.44
C PRO A 22 5.29 -1.34 11.50
N ALA A 23 5.48 -2.00 12.64
CA ALA A 23 6.51 -2.98 12.85
C ALA A 23 6.52 -3.89 11.61
N TRP A 24 7.66 -3.99 10.93
CA TRP A 24 7.91 -5.10 10.04
C TRP A 24 7.79 -6.35 10.90
N ALA A 25 6.61 -6.98 10.87
CA ALA A 25 6.42 -8.28 11.45
C ALA A 25 7.38 -9.21 10.71
N GLY A 26 8.35 -9.74 11.46
CA GLY A 26 9.23 -10.78 10.99
C GLY A 26 8.42 -11.84 10.28
N GLN A 27 9.01 -12.35 9.20
CA GLN A 27 8.50 -13.47 8.43
C GLN A 27 8.35 -14.64 9.40
N SER A 28 7.16 -14.79 10.00
CA SER A 28 6.82 -16.00 10.76
C SER A 28 6.97 -17.15 9.79
N GLU A 29 7.64 -18.23 10.19
CA GLU A 29 7.99 -19.39 9.36
C GLU A 29 6.79 -20.21 8.82
N GLY A 30 5.61 -19.58 8.71
CA GLY A 30 4.41 -20.08 8.02
C GLY A 30 3.55 -18.97 7.38
N SER A 31 4.04 -17.72 7.30
CA SER A 31 3.35 -16.62 6.63
C SER A 31 3.75 -16.56 5.16
N LYS A 32 2.75 -16.62 4.27
CA LYS A 32 2.95 -16.46 2.82
C LYS A 32 3.69 -15.15 2.51
N PRO A 33 4.62 -15.13 1.54
CA PRO A 33 5.30 -13.90 1.15
C PRO A 33 4.28 -12.84 0.72
N THR A 34 4.42 -11.60 1.23
CA THR A 34 3.50 -10.50 0.91
C THR A 34 4.24 -9.25 0.45
N ALA A 35 3.63 -8.51 -0.48
CA ALA A 35 4.13 -7.20 -0.91
C ALA A 35 3.03 -6.12 -0.80
N GLN A 36 3.42 -4.88 -0.48
CA GLN A 36 2.49 -3.75 -0.37
C GLN A 36 2.69 -2.79 -1.53
N VAL A 37 1.62 -2.49 -2.27
CA VAL A 37 1.60 -1.54 -3.39
C VAL A 37 0.87 -0.27 -2.98
N ARG A 38 1.64 0.81 -2.83
CA ARG A 38 1.08 2.15 -2.57
C ARG A 38 0.58 2.77 -3.88
N TYR A 39 -0.61 3.38 -3.84
CA TYR A 39 -1.25 3.99 -5.00
C TYR A 39 -1.89 5.36 -4.73
N GLY A 40 -1.68 5.94 -3.54
CA GLY A 40 -2.31 7.21 -3.14
C GLY A 40 -1.85 8.43 -3.92
N ASP A 41 -0.83 8.29 -4.75
CA ASP A 41 -0.33 9.28 -5.70
C ASP A 41 -0.92 9.14 -7.11
N LEU A 42 -1.69 8.08 -7.37
CA LEU A 42 -2.28 7.80 -8.68
C LEU A 42 -3.73 8.27 -8.75
N ASP A 43 -4.10 8.85 -9.90
CA ASP A 43 -5.51 9.10 -10.23
C ASP A 43 -6.14 7.86 -10.86
N LEU A 44 -6.84 7.06 -10.05
CA LEU A 44 -7.50 5.83 -10.49
C LEU A 44 -8.77 6.07 -11.33
N THR A 45 -9.16 7.34 -11.54
CA THR A 45 -10.25 7.68 -12.48
C THR A 45 -9.76 7.89 -13.91
N SER A 46 -8.43 7.94 -14.11
CA SER A 46 -7.77 8.08 -15.41
C SER A 46 -7.16 6.77 -15.89
N SER A 47 -7.19 6.54 -17.21
CA SER A 47 -6.54 5.38 -17.83
C SER A 47 -5.03 5.32 -17.54
N GLU A 48 -4.38 6.48 -17.42
CA GLU A 48 -2.96 6.54 -17.07
C GLU A 48 -2.72 6.05 -15.63
N GLY A 49 -3.50 6.51 -14.66
CA GLY A 49 -3.34 6.09 -13.26
C GLY A 49 -3.70 4.62 -13.05
N LEU A 50 -4.67 4.09 -13.79
CA LEU A 50 -4.97 2.66 -13.83
C LEU A 50 -3.78 1.83 -14.35
N ASN A 51 -3.18 2.23 -15.48
CA ASN A 51 -2.02 1.54 -16.05
C ASN A 51 -0.81 1.60 -15.08
N ARG A 52 -0.58 2.76 -14.44
CA ARG A 52 0.47 2.89 -13.42
C ARG A 52 0.23 1.97 -12.22
N LEU A 53 -1.02 1.79 -11.79
CA LEU A 53 -1.36 0.85 -10.73
C LEU A 53 -1.06 -0.59 -11.15
N ASP A 54 -1.45 -0.98 -12.36
CA ASP A 54 -1.21 -2.32 -12.90
C ASP A 54 0.28 -2.65 -12.98
N GLN A 55 1.09 -1.71 -13.47
CA GLN A 55 2.54 -1.83 -13.49
C GLN A 55 3.13 -2.04 -12.08
N ARG A 56 2.61 -1.33 -11.07
CA ARG A 56 3.06 -1.48 -9.69
C ARG A 56 2.68 -2.83 -9.09
N ILE A 57 1.48 -3.33 -9.38
CA ILE A 57 1.03 -4.66 -8.97
C ILE A 57 1.93 -5.72 -9.59
N HIS A 58 2.21 -5.65 -10.90
CA HIS A 58 3.12 -6.58 -11.56
C HIS A 58 4.53 -6.51 -10.97
N LYS A 59 5.08 -5.32 -10.75
CA LYS A 59 6.40 -5.19 -10.12
C LYS A 59 6.45 -5.72 -8.70
N ALA A 60 5.39 -5.56 -7.93
CA ALA A 60 5.31 -6.14 -6.60
C ALA A 60 5.20 -7.67 -6.63
N ALA A 61 4.49 -8.23 -7.61
CA ALA A 61 4.43 -9.67 -7.86
C ALA A 61 5.82 -10.24 -8.22
N GLU A 62 6.55 -9.59 -9.13
CA GLU A 62 7.94 -9.95 -9.45
C GLU A 62 8.84 -9.90 -8.20
N MET A 63 8.72 -8.85 -7.37
CA MET A 63 9.54 -8.71 -6.16
C MET A 63 9.27 -9.80 -5.11
N VAL A 64 8.02 -10.22 -4.95
CA VAL A 64 7.63 -11.22 -3.95
C VAL A 64 7.89 -12.65 -4.42
N CYS A 65 7.86 -12.89 -5.74
CA CYS A 65 8.10 -14.19 -6.36
C CYS A 65 9.56 -14.44 -6.77
N GLY A 66 10.43 -13.42 -6.67
CA GLY A 66 11.85 -13.50 -7.04
C GLY A 66 12.09 -13.16 -8.52
N ILE A 67 13.34 -12.88 -8.88
CA ILE A 67 13.72 -12.51 -10.25
C ILE A 67 14.31 -13.74 -10.97
N GLY A 68 13.70 -14.08 -12.11
CA GLY A 68 14.04 -15.14 -13.06
C GLY A 68 15.31 -15.92 -12.81
N THR A 69 15.15 -17.19 -12.45
CA THR A 69 16.28 -18.12 -12.39
C THR A 69 16.60 -18.66 -13.79
N ASN A 70 17.84 -19.09 -13.99
CA ASN A 70 18.31 -19.73 -15.22
C ASN A 70 17.88 -21.21 -15.34
N ASN A 71 17.05 -21.70 -14.42
CA ASN A 71 16.51 -23.05 -14.42
C ASN A 71 15.07 -23.07 -14.96
N ARG A 72 14.82 -23.92 -15.96
CA ARG A 72 13.50 -24.05 -16.60
C ARG A 72 12.41 -24.53 -15.64
N ALA A 73 12.73 -25.34 -14.63
CA ALA A 73 11.77 -25.80 -13.64
C ALA A 73 11.32 -24.65 -12.73
N GLU A 74 12.28 -23.86 -12.24
CA GLU A 74 12.04 -22.69 -11.39
C GLU A 74 11.31 -21.56 -12.13
N TRP A 75 11.49 -21.43 -13.45
CA TRP A 75 10.71 -20.50 -14.28
C TRP A 75 9.20 -20.78 -14.23
N TYR A 76 8.80 -22.06 -14.25
CA TYR A 76 7.38 -22.41 -14.17
C TYR A 76 6.79 -22.05 -12.80
N ASP A 77 7.50 -22.37 -11.73
CA ASP A 77 7.09 -22.04 -10.37
C ASP A 77 6.98 -20.52 -10.16
N GLN A 78 7.90 -19.75 -10.76
CA GLN A 78 7.83 -18.29 -10.76
C GLN A 78 6.59 -17.76 -11.48
N LEU A 79 6.27 -18.27 -12.68
CA LEU A 79 5.07 -17.85 -13.41
C LEU A 79 3.78 -18.13 -12.61
N VAL A 80 3.72 -19.29 -11.95
CA VAL A 80 2.60 -19.67 -11.09
C VAL A 80 2.49 -18.72 -9.90
N CYS A 81 3.62 -18.42 -9.26
CA CYS A 81 3.68 -17.48 -8.15
C CYS A 81 3.19 -16.08 -8.58
N GLU A 82 3.74 -15.52 -9.66
CA GLU A 82 3.40 -14.18 -10.15
C GLU A 82 1.91 -14.08 -10.48
N THR A 83 1.37 -15.08 -11.19
CA THR A 83 -0.05 -15.14 -11.55
C THR A 83 -0.92 -15.16 -10.29
N SER A 84 -0.55 -15.95 -9.27
CA SER A 84 -1.29 -16.02 -8.01
C SER A 84 -1.22 -14.71 -7.22
N ALA A 85 -0.06 -14.06 -7.19
CA ALA A 85 0.15 -12.79 -6.50
C ALA A 85 -0.67 -11.67 -7.15
N ILE A 86 -0.69 -11.59 -8.48
CA ILE A 86 -1.53 -10.65 -9.23
C ILE A 86 -3.01 -10.95 -8.99
N ALA A 87 -3.42 -12.22 -9.05
CA ALA A 87 -4.80 -12.63 -8.81
C ALA A 87 -5.28 -12.18 -7.42
N SER A 88 -4.44 -12.33 -6.38
CA SER A 88 -4.74 -11.90 -5.00
C SER A 88 -5.02 -10.40 -4.88
N ALA A 89 -4.48 -9.57 -5.78
CA ALA A 89 -4.64 -8.12 -5.79
C ALA A 89 -5.93 -7.65 -6.50
N THR A 90 -6.60 -8.53 -7.27
CA THR A 90 -7.69 -8.15 -8.18
C THR A 90 -8.88 -7.52 -7.45
N ASP A 91 -9.30 -8.11 -6.34
CA ASP A 91 -10.44 -7.61 -5.56
C ASP A 91 -10.13 -6.28 -4.90
N SER A 92 -8.94 -6.17 -4.30
CA SER A 92 -8.48 -4.91 -3.69
C SER A 92 -8.35 -3.80 -4.72
N ARG A 93 -7.89 -4.12 -5.93
CA ARG A 93 -7.81 -3.21 -7.07
C ARG A 93 -9.19 -2.73 -7.51
N SER A 94 -10.15 -3.64 -7.71
CA SER A 94 -11.49 -3.28 -8.17
C SER A 94 -12.21 -2.38 -7.16
N LEU A 95 -12.07 -2.67 -5.86
CA LEU A 95 -12.56 -1.83 -4.77
C LEU A 95 -11.89 -0.45 -4.77
N ALA A 96 -10.57 -0.38 -4.97
CA ALA A 96 -9.85 0.90 -5.05
C ALA A 96 -10.39 1.76 -6.21
N ILE A 97 -10.60 1.18 -7.38
CA ILE A 97 -11.16 1.88 -8.55
C ILE A 97 -12.60 2.33 -8.27
N ALA A 98 -13.45 1.44 -7.77
CA ALA A 98 -14.84 1.76 -7.44
C ALA A 98 -14.93 2.88 -6.40
N SER A 99 -14.04 2.89 -5.40
CA SER A 99 -13.97 3.95 -4.39
C SER A 99 -13.50 5.29 -4.97
N ALA A 100 -12.56 5.27 -5.92
CA ALA A 100 -12.06 6.48 -6.57
C ALA A 100 -13.14 7.12 -7.47
N VAL A 101 -13.92 6.32 -8.19
CA VAL A 101 -15.04 6.80 -9.00
C VAL A 101 -16.15 7.40 -8.13
N GLN A 102 -16.48 6.79 -6.99
CA GLN A 102 -17.53 7.28 -6.10
C GLN A 102 -17.12 8.57 -5.35
N SER A 103 -15.85 8.70 -4.99
CA SER A 103 -15.38 9.76 -4.08
C SER A 103 -14.74 10.95 -4.79
N GLY A 104 -14.55 10.87 -6.11
CA GLY A 104 -13.78 11.82 -6.90
C GLY A 104 -12.27 11.77 -6.60
N PRO A 105 -11.43 12.45 -7.42
CA PRO A 105 -9.96 12.33 -7.36
C PRO A 105 -9.34 12.87 -6.06
N VAL A 106 -10.08 13.64 -5.26
CA VAL A 106 -9.56 14.31 -4.04
C VAL A 106 -9.57 13.38 -2.82
N GLN A 107 -10.49 12.41 -2.75
CA GLN A 107 -10.64 11.50 -1.59
C GLN A 107 -9.86 10.18 -1.75
N ALA A 108 -9.52 9.78 -2.98
CA ALA A 108 -8.65 8.62 -3.25
C ALA A 108 -7.22 8.80 -2.69
N LYS A 109 -6.83 10.04 -2.40
CA LYS A 109 -5.54 10.40 -1.76
C LYS A 109 -5.48 10.07 -0.27
N ALA A 110 -6.60 9.70 0.37
CA ALA A 110 -6.71 9.64 1.81
C ALA A 110 -6.52 8.21 2.40
N ARG A 111 -5.36 8.07 3.07
CA ARG A 111 -5.09 7.32 4.31
C ARG A 111 -4.89 5.80 4.29
N THR A 112 -5.37 5.05 3.31
CA THR A 112 -4.97 3.63 3.16
C THR A 112 -4.92 3.20 1.70
N ALA A 113 -4.23 3.99 0.86
CA ALA A 113 -4.05 3.67 -0.55
C ALA A 113 -2.95 2.62 -0.74
N VAL A 114 -3.16 1.42 -0.18
CA VAL A 114 -2.24 0.28 -0.24
C VAL A 114 -3.00 -0.99 -0.63
N ILE A 115 -2.50 -1.71 -1.63
CA ILE A 115 -2.94 -3.07 -1.97
C ILE A 115 -1.89 -4.05 -1.43
N THR A 116 -2.33 -5.11 -0.74
CA THR A 116 -1.45 -6.19 -0.30
C THR A 116 -1.54 -7.35 -1.30
N LEU A 117 -0.41 -7.79 -1.82
CA LEU A 117 -0.27 -9.01 -2.61
C LEU A 117 0.13 -10.15 -1.69
N VAL A 118 -0.36 -11.35 -2.00
CA VAL A 118 0.03 -12.59 -1.32
C VAL A 118 0.47 -13.60 -2.38
N ALA A 119 1.72 -14.04 -2.29
CA ALA A 119 2.25 -15.11 -3.13
C ALA A 119 1.97 -16.48 -2.49
N ASN A 120 1.65 -17.49 -3.30
CA ASN A 120 1.40 -18.86 -2.85
C ASN A 120 2.45 -19.84 -3.37
#